data_AF-A0A363UBF6-F1
#
_entry.id   AF-A0A363UBF6-F1
#
_cell.length_a   1.000
_cell.length_b   1.000
_cell.length_c   1.000
_cell.angle_alpha   90.00
_cell.angle_beta   90.00
_cell.angle_gamma   90.00
#
_symmetry.space_group_name_H-M   'P 1'
#
loop_
_entity.id
_entity.type
_entity.pdbx_description
1 polymer ?
#
loop_
_entity_poly.entity_id
_entity_poly.type
_entity_poly.pdbx_seq_one_letter_code
_entity_poly.pdbx_strand_id
1 'polypeptide(L)'
;MDIAALTMLVFGMVIVGSGLTGLLAPQLLLTVLGITDTGSATLLFLMATSQASLAMGLYYILASVNGTRIFFHWSVPLRIINFIVFAALIPLGIAPMQWLLVAGLELAGALATAIALASKSDFTYNPFHVVRIASLTLALIGGVLAFKPFGIYGSASAFLLISSAGMIYTYRRFARVIPDPSR
;
A
#
# COMPACT_ATOMS: atom_id res chain seq x y z
N MET A 1 -14.34 11.29 -4.19
CA MET A 1 -12.98 10.80 -4.51
C MET A 1 -12.94 10.62 -6.01
N ASP A 2 -12.04 11.31 -6.70
CA ASP A 2 -11.87 11.25 -8.16
C ASP A 2 -11.19 9.93 -8.59
N ILE A 3 -11.14 9.66 -9.90
CA ILE A 3 -10.57 8.41 -10.42
C ILE A 3 -9.08 8.30 -10.09
N ALA A 4 -8.33 9.41 -10.09
CA ALA A 4 -6.90 9.40 -9.75
C ALA A 4 -6.66 9.04 -8.28
N ALA A 5 -7.50 9.53 -7.37
CA ALA A 5 -7.45 9.10 -5.98
C ALA A 5 -7.86 7.63 -5.85
N LEU A 6 -8.81 7.12 -6.64
CA LEU A 6 -9.17 5.70 -6.65
C LEU A 6 -8.02 4.79 -7.07
N THR A 7 -7.30 5.12 -8.14
CA THR A 7 -6.13 4.34 -8.56
C THR A 7 -5.05 4.33 -7.48
N MET A 8 -4.83 5.46 -6.82
CA MET A 8 -3.88 5.58 -5.71
C MET A 8 -4.29 4.81 -4.46
N LEU A 9 -5.59 4.78 -4.15
CA LEU A 9 -6.10 3.98 -3.04
C LEU A 9 -5.93 2.49 -3.32
N VAL A 10 -6.35 2.02 -4.50
CA VAL A 10 -6.25 0.61 -4.88
C VAL A 10 -4.80 0.16 -4.86
N PHE A 11 -3.91 0.97 -5.44
CA PHE A 11 -2.48 0.69 -5.38
C PHE A 11 -1.96 0.66 -3.95
N GLY A 12 -2.32 1.66 -3.13
CA GLY A 12 -1.96 1.69 -1.71
C GLY A 12 -2.40 0.44 -0.95
N MET A 13 -3.62 -0.06 -1.18
CA MET A 13 -4.12 -1.30 -0.56
C MET A 13 -3.30 -2.52 -0.97
N VAL A 14 -2.93 -2.65 -2.25
CA VAL A 14 -2.08 -3.74 -2.73
C VAL A 14 -0.71 -3.69 -2.04
N ILE A 15 -0.09 -2.51 -1.95
CA ILE A 15 1.22 -2.34 -1.32
C ILE A 15 1.17 -2.60 0.19
N VAL A 16 0.10 -2.22 0.88
CA VAL A 16 -0.12 -2.60 2.29
C VAL A 16 -0.28 -4.11 2.42
N GLY A 17 -1.06 -4.75 1.54
CA GLY A 17 -1.23 -6.21 1.53
C GLY A 17 0.09 -6.95 1.33
N SER A 18 0.93 -6.50 0.40
CA SER A 18 2.28 -7.05 0.18
C SER A 18 3.18 -6.84 1.39
N GLY A 19 3.17 -5.65 2.00
CA GLY A 19 3.94 -5.35 3.21
C GLY A 19 3.51 -6.20 4.41
N LEU A 20 2.20 -6.39 4.62
CA LEU A 20 1.66 -7.30 5.63
C LEU A 20 2.07 -8.74 5.36
N THR A 21 2.01 -9.18 4.11
CA THR A 21 2.43 -10.53 3.72
C THR A 21 3.90 -10.76 4.02
N GLY A 22 4.77 -9.80 3.71
CA GLY A 22 6.20 -9.92 4.01
C GLY A 22 6.54 -9.87 5.50
N LEU A 23 5.70 -9.24 6.33
CA LEU A 23 5.85 -9.25 7.79
C LEU A 23 5.30 -10.54 8.43
N LEU A 24 4.10 -10.96 8.05
CA LEU A 24 3.38 -12.10 8.68
C LEU A 24 3.74 -13.46 8.07
N ALA A 25 4.10 -13.48 6.80
CA ALA A 25 4.39 -14.68 6.02
C ALA A 25 5.58 -14.46 5.06
N PRO A 26 6.78 -14.11 5.56
CA PRO A 26 7.94 -13.79 4.73
C PRO A 26 8.31 -14.89 3.75
N GLN A 27 8.13 -16.17 4.12
CA GLN A 27 8.43 -17.31 3.25
C GLN A 27 7.53 -17.36 2.02
N LEU A 28 6.26 -16.96 2.16
CA LEU A 28 5.33 -16.88 1.03
C LEU A 28 5.78 -15.80 0.05
N LEU A 29 6.19 -14.63 0.56
CA LEU A 29 6.69 -13.55 -0.27
C LEU A 29 8.01 -13.91 -0.97
N LEU A 30 8.95 -14.57 -0.28
CA LEU A 30 10.18 -15.09 -0.90
C LEU A 30 9.88 -16.07 -2.05
N THR A 31 8.91 -16.96 -1.85
CA THR A 31 8.48 -17.92 -2.88
C THR A 31 7.92 -17.21 -4.11
N VAL A 32 7.05 -16.22 -3.91
CA VAL A 32 6.49 -15.41 -5.00
C VAL A 32 7.59 -14.63 -5.74
N LEU A 33 8.58 -14.12 -5.02
CA LEU A 33 9.71 -13.39 -5.59
C LEU A 33 10.80 -14.30 -6.19
N GLY A 34 10.66 -15.62 -6.11
CA GLY A 34 11.64 -16.58 -6.63
C GLY A 34 12.96 -16.60 -5.85
N ILE A 35 12.97 -16.12 -4.60
CA ILE A 35 14.15 -16.10 -3.74
C ILE A 35 14.17 -17.38 -2.90
N THR A 36 15.19 -18.22 -3.12
CA THR A 36 15.36 -19.49 -2.41
C THR A 36 16.24 -19.38 -1.17
N ASP A 37 16.98 -18.27 -1.02
CA ASP A 37 17.81 -18.02 0.16
C ASP A 37 16.96 -17.49 1.32
N THR A 38 16.87 -18.28 2.39
CA THR A 38 16.11 -17.96 3.60
C THR A 38 17.02 -17.71 4.80
N GLY A 39 18.26 -17.27 4.57
CA GLY A 39 19.18 -16.86 5.64
C GLY A 39 18.58 -15.79 6.57
N SER A 40 19.07 -15.71 7.80
CA SER A 40 18.59 -14.76 8.82
C SER A 40 18.71 -13.31 8.37
N ALA A 41 19.79 -12.96 7.64
CA ALA A 41 19.98 -11.63 7.06
C ALA A 41 18.94 -11.30 5.98
N THR A 42 18.66 -12.25 5.08
CA THR A 42 17.66 -12.09 4.00
C THR A 42 16.26 -11.91 4.57
N LEU A 43 15.91 -12.69 5.59
CA LEU A 43 14.64 -12.54 6.31
C LEU A 43 14.53 -11.19 7.03
N LEU A 44 15.60 -10.74 7.69
CA LEU A 44 15.61 -9.43 8.36
C LEU A 44 15.45 -8.28 7.35
N PHE A 45 16.15 -8.34 6.23
CA PHE A 45 16.04 -7.35 5.16
C PHE A 45 14.64 -7.36 4.53
N LEU A 46 14.06 -8.55 4.31
CA LEU A 46 12.69 -8.66 3.82
C LEU A 46 11.69 -8.06 4.81
N MET A 47 11.82 -8.32 6.10
CA MET A 47 10.93 -7.73 7.11
C MET A 47 11.08 -6.20 7.18
N ALA A 48 12.31 -5.67 7.10
CA ALA A 48 12.56 -4.23 7.10
C ALA A 48 11.95 -3.55 5.85
N THR A 49 12.18 -4.12 4.66
CA THR A 49 11.59 -3.61 3.41
C THR A 49 10.07 -3.76 3.37
N SER A 50 9.53 -4.81 3.98
CA SER A 50 8.08 -5.01 4.13
C SER A 50 7.43 -3.97 5.05
N GLN A 51 8.12 -3.58 6.12
CA GLN A 51 7.69 -2.48 6.98
C GLN A 51 7.67 -1.14 6.23
N ALA A 52 8.71 -0.86 5.43
CA ALA A 52 8.76 0.34 4.59
C ALA A 52 7.64 0.33 3.53
N SER A 53 7.39 -0.80 2.89
CA SER A 53 6.27 -1.00 1.94
C SER A 53 4.93 -0.70 2.61
N LEU A 54 4.69 -1.24 3.80
CA LEU A 54 3.46 -1.02 4.56
C LEU A 54 3.24 0.47 4.86
N ALA A 55 4.29 1.18 5.30
CA ALA A 55 4.23 2.62 5.55
C ALA A 55 3.91 3.41 4.27
N MET A 56 4.59 3.12 3.16
CA MET A 56 4.32 3.77 1.86
C MET A 56 2.90 3.52 1.35
N GLY A 57 2.40 2.29 1.48
CA GLY A 57 1.02 1.96 1.11
C GLY A 57 -0.01 2.77 1.89
N LEU A 58 0.22 3.01 3.19
CA LEU A 58 -0.64 3.87 3.99
C LEU A 58 -0.53 5.34 3.62
N TYR A 59 0.66 5.84 3.24
CA TYR A 59 0.79 7.19 2.69
C TYR A 59 0.00 7.35 1.40
N TYR A 60 -0.04 6.34 0.53
CA TYR A 60 -0.87 6.34 -0.68
C TYR A 60 -2.36 6.36 -0.36
N ILE A 61 -2.81 5.56 0.62
CA ILE A 61 -4.19 5.59 1.09
C ILE A 61 -4.53 6.98 1.67
N LEU A 62 -3.70 7.54 2.55
CA LEU A 62 -3.95 8.85 3.15
C LEU A 62 -3.96 9.98 2.11
N ALA A 63 -3.04 9.94 1.15
CA ALA A 63 -3.00 10.91 0.05
C ALA A 63 -4.24 10.82 -0.84
N SER A 64 -4.76 9.60 -1.06
CA SER A 64 -5.99 9.39 -1.84
C SER A 64 -7.22 10.02 -1.17
N VAL A 65 -7.36 9.81 0.14
CA VAL A 65 -8.47 10.34 0.94
C VAL A 65 -8.45 11.86 1.02
N ASN A 66 -7.25 12.43 1.14
CA ASN A 66 -7.06 13.88 1.14
C ASN A 66 -7.05 14.51 -0.26
N GLY A 67 -7.18 13.72 -1.33
CA GLY A 67 -7.17 14.22 -2.71
C GLY A 67 -5.90 14.98 -3.06
N THR A 68 -4.74 14.59 -2.52
CA THR A 68 -3.49 15.32 -2.67
C THR A 68 -2.90 15.18 -4.08
N ARG A 69 -3.44 15.94 -5.05
CA ARG A 69 -3.09 15.80 -6.47
C ARG A 69 -1.61 15.99 -6.78
N ILE A 70 -0.92 16.89 -6.07
CA ILE A 70 0.53 17.09 -6.24
C ILE A 70 1.30 15.79 -5.98
N PHE A 71 0.85 15.02 -4.99
CA PHE A 71 1.45 13.73 -4.65
C PHE A 71 1.16 12.69 -5.75
N PHE A 72 -0.03 12.69 -6.36
CA PHE A 72 -0.35 11.78 -7.45
C PHE A 72 0.53 12.05 -8.67
N HIS A 73 0.75 13.31 -9.04
CA HIS A 73 1.64 13.70 -10.13
C HIS A 73 3.07 13.23 -9.91
N TRP A 74 3.60 13.36 -8.70
CA TRP A 74 4.96 12.90 -8.37
C TRP A 74 5.06 11.38 -8.23
N SER A 75 3.97 10.70 -7.85
CA SER A 75 3.98 9.24 -7.73
C SER A 75 4.20 8.54 -9.08
N VAL A 76 3.71 9.11 -10.19
CA VAL A 76 3.84 8.51 -11.53
C VAL A 76 5.31 8.37 -11.97
N PRO A 77 6.13 9.44 -12.05
CA PRO A 77 7.52 9.31 -12.47
C PRO A 77 8.35 8.46 -11.49
N LEU A 78 8.10 8.56 -10.18
CA LEU A 78 8.80 7.75 -9.18
C LEU A 78 8.55 6.24 -9.38
N ARG A 79 7.31 5.87 -9.68
CA ARG A 79 6.96 4.47 -9.93
C ARG A 79 7.46 3.95 -11.27
N ILE A 80 7.56 4.82 -12.28
CA ILE A 80 8.24 4.51 -13.54
C ILE A 80 9.74 4.26 -13.29
N ILE A 81 10.39 5.07 -12.45
CA ILE A 81 11.79 4.84 -12.05
C ILE A 81 11.92 3.48 -11.35
N ASN A 82 11.03 3.14 -10.41
CA ASN A 82 11.04 1.82 -9.77
C ASN A 82 10.88 0.69 -10.79
N PHE A 83 9.97 0.82 -11.76
CA PHE A 83 9.83 -0.13 -12.86
C PHE A 83 11.14 -0.30 -13.63
N ILE A 84 11.78 0.81 -14.05
CA ILE A 84 13.05 0.77 -14.80
C ILE A 84 14.13 0.05 -14.00
N VAL A 85 14.27 0.38 -12.71
CA VAL A 85 15.25 -0.27 -11.83
C VAL A 85 14.97 -1.77 -11.72
N PHE A 86 13.76 -2.17 -11.35
CA PHE A 86 13.41 -3.59 -11.20
C PHE A 86 13.52 -4.37 -12.52
N ALA A 87 13.11 -3.77 -13.64
CA ALA A 87 13.22 -4.36 -14.96
C ALA A 87 14.68 -4.51 -15.40
N ALA A 88 15.56 -3.56 -15.06
CA ALA A 88 16.98 -3.60 -15.42
C ALA A 88 17.78 -4.63 -14.62
N LEU A 89 17.37 -4.96 -13.38
CA LEU A 89 18.05 -5.97 -12.56
C LEU A 89 17.97 -7.39 -13.15
N ILE A 90 16.97 -7.65 -14.00
CA ILE A 90 16.72 -8.97 -14.61
C ILE A 90 17.73 -9.30 -15.72
N PRO A 91 17.90 -8.48 -16.79
CA PRO A 91 18.91 -8.74 -17.81
C PRO A 91 20.35 -8.68 -17.26
N LEU A 92 20.56 -8.02 -16.11
CA LEU A 92 21.85 -8.03 -15.39
C LEU A 92 22.10 -9.31 -14.58
N GLY A 93 21.12 -10.22 -14.48
CA GLY A 93 21.24 -11.46 -13.71
C GLY A 93 21.26 -11.26 -12.19
N ILE A 94 20.88 -10.08 -11.70
CA ILE A 94 20.86 -9.74 -10.27
C ILE A 94 19.55 -10.18 -9.62
N ALA A 95 18.44 -10.03 -10.33
CA ALA A 95 17.10 -10.40 -9.87
C ALA A 95 16.49 -11.52 -10.73
N PRO A 96 15.70 -12.43 -10.12
CA PRO A 96 15.04 -13.49 -10.86
C PRO A 96 13.83 -12.97 -11.66
N MET A 97 13.38 -13.71 -12.66
CA MET A 97 12.31 -13.28 -13.58
C MET A 97 10.99 -12.93 -12.88
N GLN A 98 10.73 -13.50 -11.70
CA GLN A 98 9.56 -13.22 -10.87
C GLN A 98 9.46 -11.74 -10.46
N TRP A 99 10.59 -11.01 -10.42
CA TRP A 99 10.59 -9.57 -10.13
C TRP A 99 9.91 -8.73 -11.22
N LEU A 100 9.64 -9.29 -12.41
CA LEU A 100 8.77 -8.67 -13.40
C LEU A 100 7.34 -8.46 -12.88
N LEU A 101 6.87 -9.27 -11.94
CA LEU A 101 5.57 -9.07 -11.31
C LEU A 101 5.54 -7.76 -10.52
N VAL A 102 6.61 -7.48 -9.77
CA VAL A 102 6.75 -6.25 -8.99
C VAL A 102 6.93 -5.04 -9.92
N ALA A 103 7.81 -5.17 -10.91
CA ALA A 103 8.03 -4.12 -11.92
C ALA A 103 6.73 -3.82 -12.69
N GLY A 104 6.02 -4.85 -13.14
CA GLY A 104 4.76 -4.75 -13.84
C GLY A 104 3.66 -4.07 -13.01
N LEU A 105 3.58 -4.38 -11.72
CA LEU A 105 2.66 -3.72 -10.80
C LEU A 105 2.97 -2.22 -10.64
N GLU A 106 4.25 -1.87 -10.54
CA GLU A 106 4.69 -0.48 -10.48
C GLU A 106 4.29 0.30 -11.74
N LEU A 107 4.59 -0.25 -12.91
CA LEU A 107 4.22 0.35 -14.20
C LEU A 107 2.71 0.43 -14.39
N ALA A 108 1.98 -0.66 -14.13
CA ALA A 108 0.53 -0.73 -14.34
C ALA A 108 -0.21 0.32 -13.49
N GLY A 109 0.12 0.45 -12.21
CA GLY A 109 -0.53 1.46 -11.39
C GLY A 109 -0.01 2.88 -11.66
N ALA A 110 1.22 3.07 -12.15
CA ALA A 110 1.69 4.38 -12.60
C ALA A 110 0.91 4.85 -13.83
N LEU A 111 0.71 3.96 -14.81
CA LEU A 111 -0.11 4.21 -15.99
C LEU A 111 -1.57 4.45 -15.63
N ALA A 112 -2.14 3.65 -14.72
CA ALA A 112 -3.51 3.86 -14.25
C ALA A 112 -3.69 5.25 -13.63
N THR A 113 -2.79 5.68 -12.75
CA THR A 113 -2.83 7.02 -12.15
C THR A 113 -2.57 8.12 -13.19
N ALA A 114 -1.65 7.93 -14.14
CA ALA A 114 -1.38 8.90 -15.19
C ALA A 114 -2.59 9.11 -16.12
N ILE A 115 -3.23 8.02 -16.55
CA ILE A 115 -4.46 8.06 -17.36
C ILE A 115 -5.59 8.71 -16.57
N ALA A 116 -5.73 8.39 -15.28
CA ALA A 116 -6.75 8.97 -14.42
C ALA A 116 -6.52 10.47 -14.17
N LEU A 117 -5.27 10.94 -14.08
CA LEU A 117 -4.92 12.36 -13.99
C LEU A 117 -5.17 13.10 -15.31
N ALA A 118 -4.97 12.43 -16.45
CA ALA A 118 -5.22 12.99 -17.77
C ALA A 118 -6.72 13.02 -18.15
N SER A 119 -7.51 12.10 -17.59
CA SER A 119 -8.96 12.03 -17.79
C SER A 119 -9.69 13.06 -16.93
N LYS A 120 -10.41 14.00 -17.56
CA LYS A 120 -11.35 14.91 -16.88
C LYS A 120 -12.65 14.19 -16.46
N SER A 121 -12.55 13.03 -15.82
CA SER A 121 -13.73 12.28 -15.37
C SER A 121 -14.06 12.62 -13.91
N ASP A 122 -15.12 13.39 -13.72
CA ASP A 122 -15.66 13.70 -12.39
C ASP A 122 -16.51 12.53 -11.86
N PHE A 123 -15.84 11.44 -11.50
CA PHE A 123 -16.46 10.33 -10.78
C PHE A 123 -16.40 10.64 -9.27
N THR A 124 -17.54 10.78 -8.60
CA THR A 124 -17.60 11.26 -7.21
C THR A 124 -18.06 10.17 -6.24
N TYR A 125 -17.12 9.49 -5.58
CA TYR A 125 -17.43 8.59 -4.44
C TYR A 125 -17.25 9.26 -3.06
N ASN A 126 -17.98 8.80 -2.05
CA ASN A 126 -17.77 9.22 -0.67
C ASN A 126 -16.48 8.59 -0.10
N PRO A 127 -15.42 9.38 0.18
CA PRO A 127 -14.12 8.85 0.61
C PRO A 127 -14.21 8.05 1.93
N PHE A 128 -15.15 8.38 2.83
CA PHE A 128 -15.31 7.67 4.10
C PHE A 128 -15.82 6.24 3.92
N HIS A 129 -16.75 6.02 3.00
CA HIS A 129 -17.23 4.67 2.69
C HIS A 129 -16.12 3.81 2.09
N VAL A 130 -15.32 4.41 1.21
CA VAL A 130 -14.23 3.72 0.53
C VAL A 130 -13.12 3.34 1.53
N VAL A 131 -12.73 4.25 2.42
CA VAL A 131 -11.76 3.95 3.50
C VAL A 131 -12.29 2.88 4.44
N ARG A 132 -13.57 2.96 4.83
CA ARG A 132 -14.18 1.96 5.71
C ARG A 132 -14.10 0.56 5.10
N ILE A 133 -14.44 0.42 3.82
CA ILE A 133 -14.34 -0.86 3.11
C ILE A 133 -12.88 -1.32 3.05
N ALA A 134 -11.97 -0.43 2.63
CA ALA A 134 -10.54 -0.73 2.55
C ALA A 134 -9.96 -1.19 3.91
N SER A 135 -10.28 -0.49 5.00
CA SER A 135 -9.85 -0.84 6.35
C SER A 135 -10.44 -2.18 6.81
N LEU A 136 -11.70 -2.48 6.50
CA LEU A 136 -12.33 -3.76 6.83
C LEU A 136 -11.69 -4.90 6.04
N THR A 137 -11.41 -4.70 4.75
CA THR A 137 -10.73 -5.69 3.90
C THR A 137 -9.30 -5.94 4.40
N LEU A 138 -8.55 -4.88 4.71
CA LEU A 138 -7.20 -4.99 5.27
C LEU A 138 -7.20 -5.65 6.66
N ALA A 139 -8.17 -5.33 7.52
CA ALA A 139 -8.32 -5.96 8.82
C ALA A 139 -8.69 -7.45 8.71
N LEU A 140 -9.54 -7.81 7.74
CA LEU A 140 -9.87 -9.21 7.45
C LEU A 140 -8.64 -9.97 6.95
N ILE A 141 -7.89 -9.42 5.98
CA ILE A 141 -6.66 -10.03 5.47
C ILE A 141 -5.62 -10.16 6.58
N GLY A 142 -5.40 -9.09 7.35
CA GLY A 142 -4.49 -9.10 8.50
C GLY A 142 -4.92 -10.11 9.57
N GLY A 143 -6.22 -10.22 9.85
CA GLY A 143 -6.77 -11.21 10.77
C GLY A 143 -6.56 -12.65 10.29
N VAL A 144 -6.87 -12.94 9.03
CA VAL A 144 -6.67 -14.27 8.41
C VAL A 144 -5.19 -14.65 8.38
N LEU A 145 -4.29 -13.71 8.06
CA LEU A 145 -2.85 -13.94 8.05
C LEU A 145 -2.27 -14.07 9.48
N ALA A 146 -2.86 -13.41 10.47
CA ALA A 146 -2.44 -13.48 11.87
C ALA A 146 -2.90 -14.77 12.60
N PHE A 147 -3.69 -15.63 11.96
CA PHE A 147 -4.14 -16.91 12.54
C PHE A 147 -3.06 -18.01 12.63
N LYS A 148 -1.78 -17.70 12.41
CA LYS A 148 -0.65 -18.53 12.84
C LYS A 148 -0.05 -17.98 14.15
N PRO A 149 0.14 -18.82 15.18
CA PRO A 149 0.34 -18.38 16.55
C PRO A 149 1.68 -17.65 16.69
N PHE A 150 1.60 -16.38 17.10
CA PHE A 150 2.62 -15.51 17.72
C PHE A 150 4.12 -15.77 17.48
N GLY A 151 4.80 -14.77 16.88
CA GLY A 151 6.24 -14.54 17.00
C GLY A 151 6.67 -13.15 16.47
N ILE A 152 7.46 -12.39 17.24
CA ILE A 152 8.13 -11.10 16.89
C ILE A 152 7.19 -9.96 16.36
N TYR A 153 5.87 -10.08 16.50
CA TYR A 153 4.89 -9.12 15.98
C TYR A 153 4.67 -7.85 16.83
N GLY A 154 5.69 -7.35 17.54
CA GLY A 154 5.57 -6.15 18.37
C GLY A 154 5.40 -4.86 17.55
N SER A 155 6.10 -4.73 16.42
CA SER A 155 6.15 -3.50 15.63
C SER A 155 4.93 -3.30 14.73
N ALA A 156 4.46 -4.34 14.04
CA ALA A 156 3.26 -4.29 13.21
C ALA A 156 2.00 -4.04 14.06
N SER A 157 1.91 -4.69 15.23
CA SER A 157 0.80 -4.51 16.18
C SER A 157 0.82 -3.12 16.83
N ALA A 158 1.99 -2.63 17.25
CA ALA A 158 2.14 -1.28 17.78
C ALA A 158 1.82 -0.21 16.73
N PHE A 159 2.26 -0.41 15.48
CA PHE A 159 1.98 0.52 14.40
C PHE A 159 0.51 0.52 13.99
N LEU A 160 -0.14 -0.65 13.94
CA LEU A 160 -1.60 -0.75 13.71
C LEU A 160 -2.39 -0.12 14.86
N LEU A 161 -1.94 -0.27 16.11
CA LEU A 161 -2.53 0.41 17.27
C LEU A 161 -2.37 1.94 17.19
N ILE A 162 -1.17 2.42 16.87
CA ILE A 162 -0.88 3.85 16.71
C ILE A 162 -1.69 4.44 15.54
N SER A 163 -1.77 3.72 14.42
CA SER A 163 -2.55 4.14 13.24
C SER A 163 -4.05 4.14 13.52
N SER A 164 -4.57 3.15 14.26
CA SER A 164 -5.97 3.08 14.69
C SER A 164 -6.32 4.21 15.65
N ALA A 165 -5.45 4.50 16.63
CA ALA A 165 -5.62 5.62 17.56
C ALA A 165 -5.56 6.97 16.83
N GLY A 166 -4.64 7.11 15.87
CA GLY A 166 -4.54 8.29 14.98
C GLY A 166 -5.80 8.49 14.16
N MET A 167 -6.37 7.43 13.57
CA MET A 167 -7.64 7.52 12.85
C MET A 167 -8.81 7.91 13.76
N ILE A 168 -8.90 7.37 14.97
CA ILE A 168 -9.95 7.74 15.94
C ILE A 168 -9.80 9.20 16.38
N TYR A 169 -8.57 9.67 16.61
CA TYR A 169 -8.30 11.07 16.95
C TYR A 169 -8.74 12.01 15.82
N THR A 170 -8.32 11.72 14.59
CA THR A 170 -8.70 12.48 13.40
C THR A 170 -10.22 12.47 13.20
N TYR A 171 -10.90 11.33 13.38
CA TYR A 171 -12.35 11.23 13.36
C TYR A 171 -12.99 12.19 14.36
N ARG A 172 -12.55 12.18 15.63
CA ARG A 172 -13.12 13.06 16.66
C ARG A 172 -12.84 14.54 16.39
N ARG A 173 -11.70 14.87 15.78
CA ARG A 173 -11.30 16.25 15.50
C ARG A 173 -12.06 16.84 14.31
N PHE A 174 -12.25 16.07 13.24
CA PHE A 174 -12.79 16.57 11.98
C PHE A 174 -14.26 16.19 11.73
N ALA A 175 -14.82 15.18 12.41
CA ALA A 175 -16.25 14.87 12.30
C ALA A 175 -17.16 15.99 12.85
N ARG A 176 -16.63 16.89 13.69
CA ARG A 176 -17.36 18.06 14.21
C ARG A 176 -17.41 19.25 13.24
N VAL A 177 -16.74 19.16 12.09
CA VAL A 177 -16.63 20.25 11.10
C VAL A 177 -17.60 20.05 9.93
N ILE A 178 -18.28 18.90 9.86
CA ILE A 178 -19.36 18.67 8.89
C ILE A 178 -20.63 19.30 9.50
N PRO A 179 -21.21 20.35 8.89
CA PRO A 179 -22.46 20.91 9.37
C PRO A 179 -23.55 19.84 9.27
N ASP A 180 -24.36 19.73 10.31
CA ASP A 180 -25.58 18.95 10.29
C ASP A 180 -26.48 19.49 9.16
N PRO A 181 -26.86 18.69 8.15
CA PRO A 181 -27.77 19.15 7.09
C PRO A 181 -29.18 19.50 7.61
N SER A 182 -29.44 19.32 8.91
CA SER A 182 -30.69 19.70 9.58
C SER A 182 -30.60 20.93 10.52
N ARG A 183 -29.51 21.72 10.47
CA ARG A 183 -29.42 23.03 11.15
C ARG A 183 -28.99 24.16 10.23
#